data_AF-A0A397J7V6-F1
#
_entry.id   AF-A0A397J7V6-F1
#
_cell.length_a   1.000
_cell.length_b   1.000
_cell.length_c   1.000
_cell.angle_alpha   90.00
_cell.angle_beta   90.00
_cell.angle_gamma   90.00
#
_symmetry.space_group_name_H-M   'P 1'
#
loop_
_entity.id
_entity.type
_entity.pdbx_description
1 polymer ?
#
loop_
_entity_poly.entity_id
_entity_poly.type
_entity_poly.pdbx_seq_one_letter_code
_entity_poly.pdbx_strand_id
1 'polypeptide(L)'
;MSTSITLNHSSLVKNWDTETFIIFLRELNLNLDENDIKILRKQKIDGQIFPDMTEKKFMKDGMKQRPAIKLEKQAKIFKEQTRVLKKGKIEYFWLFPCGIWSIRHFISWSINMFGPIERNEAHTVFYNTLHIFRDDPKTSQEILEVVRNLLLKKKVNRKKVRKPLADISNQQEEVIERPVPSKSDSLVLSAPVAKKRSIDKVLDISVDIPLRNDRSIDILEILKIAVHDFDQGIIALGSSRSYKSSNYLYVNFEHYIKVSRESTYDAEMYRVLKPDSPHLEALLELLATVSISKLNEHFEQVFKYTEQLRPQEIWIVYFSREDFVVTNPYWPCEKLQERELNVIHFWHDKKFKNVRMSARFQDVTGKFCEIIDAPILS
;
A
#
# COMPACT_ATOMS: atom_id res chain seq x y z
N MET A 1 -37.35 -10.71 -0.65
CA MET A 1 -36.06 -11.42 -0.66
C MET A 1 -35.14 -10.68 -1.61
N SER A 2 -34.31 -9.80 -1.06
CA SER A 2 -33.38 -8.96 -1.83
C SER A 2 -32.01 -9.62 -1.78
N THR A 3 -31.58 -10.16 -2.91
CA THR A 3 -30.23 -10.68 -3.09
C THR A 3 -29.28 -9.49 -3.17
N SER A 4 -28.66 -9.15 -2.04
CA SER A 4 -27.51 -8.24 -2.02
C SER A 4 -26.36 -8.95 -2.72
N ILE A 5 -26.15 -8.62 -3.99
CA ILE A 5 -24.93 -9.00 -4.71
C ILE A 5 -23.83 -8.10 -4.14
N THR A 6 -23.11 -8.61 -3.15
CA THR A 6 -21.78 -8.11 -2.79
C THR A 6 -20.88 -8.33 -4.00
N LEU A 7 -20.77 -7.33 -4.86
CA LEU A 7 -19.92 -7.35 -6.03
C LEU A 7 -18.45 -7.28 -5.57
N ASN A 8 -17.78 -8.44 -5.61
CA ASN A 8 -16.33 -8.52 -5.74
C ASN A 8 -15.91 -7.66 -6.94
N HIS A 9 -15.38 -6.46 -6.71
CA HIS A 9 -14.80 -5.59 -7.75
C HIS A 9 -13.45 -6.10 -8.28
N SER A 10 -13.37 -7.40 -8.63
CA SER A 10 -12.20 -8.03 -9.23
C SER A 10 -12.44 -8.61 -10.63
N SER A 11 -13.64 -8.44 -11.21
CA SER A 11 -13.85 -8.78 -12.62
C SER A 11 -13.21 -7.71 -13.51
N LEU A 12 -12.39 -8.15 -14.47
CA LEU A 12 -11.59 -7.31 -15.37
C LEU A 12 -12.44 -6.19 -15.98
N VAL A 13 -12.24 -4.97 -15.47
CA VAL A 13 -12.96 -3.74 -15.81
C VAL A 13 -12.93 -3.43 -17.33
N LYS A 14 -11.94 -3.94 -18.06
CA LYS A 14 -11.81 -3.83 -19.52
C LYS A 14 -12.80 -4.70 -20.31
N ASN A 15 -13.46 -5.66 -19.67
CA ASN A 15 -14.43 -6.57 -20.30
C ASN A 15 -15.87 -6.17 -19.96
N TRP A 16 -16.07 -5.06 -19.25
CA TRP A 16 -17.40 -4.57 -18.94
C TRP A 16 -18.05 -4.03 -20.19
N ASP A 17 -19.20 -4.61 -20.54
CA ASP A 17 -20.08 -4.05 -21.56
C ASP A 17 -20.63 -2.68 -21.10
N THR A 18 -21.29 -1.98 -22.03
CA THR A 18 -21.79 -0.62 -21.77
C THR A 18 -22.74 -0.55 -20.58
N GLU A 19 -23.58 -1.56 -20.33
CA GLU A 19 -24.52 -1.53 -19.20
C GLU A 19 -23.82 -1.77 -17.86
N THR A 20 -22.91 -2.74 -17.80
CA THR A 20 -22.08 -3.00 -16.62
C THR A 20 -21.23 -1.78 -16.26
N PHE A 21 -20.67 -1.12 -17.28
CA PHE A 21 -19.90 0.10 -17.11
C PHE A 21 -20.76 1.29 -16.62
N ILE A 22 -22.00 1.41 -17.11
CA ILE A 22 -22.94 2.44 -16.63
C ILE A 22 -23.30 2.22 -15.16
N ILE A 23 -23.49 0.98 -14.70
CA ILE A 23 -23.75 0.68 -13.29
C ILE A 23 -22.61 1.21 -12.42
N PHE A 24 -21.37 0.89 -12.79
CA PHE A 24 -20.18 1.43 -12.11
C PHE A 24 -20.14 2.96 -12.09
N LEU A 25 -20.40 3.62 -13.22
CA LEU A 25 -20.41 5.09 -13.27
C LEU A 25 -21.50 5.72 -12.39
N ARG A 26 -22.63 5.03 -12.18
CA ARG A 26 -23.70 5.46 -11.26
C ARG A 26 -23.25 5.36 -9.80
N GLU A 27 -22.50 4.32 -9.44
CA GLU A 27 -21.92 4.15 -8.11
C GLU A 27 -20.89 5.24 -7.76
N LEU A 28 -20.18 5.78 -8.76
CA LEU A 28 -19.24 6.90 -8.58
C LEU A 28 -19.91 8.26 -8.29
N ASN A 29 -21.24 8.32 -8.26
CA ASN A 29 -22.04 9.50 -7.92
C ASN A 29 -21.63 10.79 -8.67
N LEU A 30 -21.42 10.68 -10.00
CA LEU A 30 -20.94 11.78 -10.84
C LEU A 30 -22.02 12.84 -11.19
N ASN A 31 -23.26 12.67 -10.73
CA ASN A 31 -24.45 13.44 -11.11
C ASN A 31 -24.69 13.50 -12.62
N LEU A 32 -24.66 12.33 -13.29
CA LEU A 32 -25.04 12.19 -14.70
C LEU A 32 -26.56 12.09 -14.80
N ASP A 33 -27.17 12.85 -15.71
CA ASP A 33 -28.61 12.74 -15.97
C ASP A 33 -28.92 11.62 -16.99
N GLU A 34 -30.19 11.30 -17.18
CA GLU A 34 -30.57 10.20 -18.07
C GLU A 34 -30.22 10.49 -19.55
N ASN A 35 -30.09 11.74 -19.96
CA ASN A 35 -29.62 12.07 -21.31
C ASN A 35 -28.12 11.78 -21.46
N ASP A 36 -27.32 12.08 -20.44
CA ASP A 36 -25.90 11.72 -20.40
C ASP A 36 -25.72 10.20 -20.53
N ILE A 37 -26.52 9.41 -19.78
CA ILE A 37 -26.48 7.94 -19.86
C ILE A 37 -26.94 7.43 -21.24
N LYS A 38 -27.98 8.04 -21.84
CA LYS A 38 -28.40 7.71 -23.21
C LYS A 38 -27.27 7.95 -24.23
N ILE A 39 -26.45 8.98 -24.05
CA ILE A 39 -25.29 9.25 -24.91
C ILE A 39 -24.26 8.13 -24.77
N LEU A 40 -23.94 7.70 -23.54
CA LEU A 40 -23.01 6.58 -23.30
C LEU A 40 -23.50 5.28 -23.98
N ARG A 41 -24.80 4.96 -23.87
CA ARG A 41 -25.42 3.81 -24.55
C ARG A 41 -25.37 3.94 -26.07
N LYS A 42 -25.76 5.11 -26.60
CA LYS A 42 -25.80 5.38 -28.04
C LYS A 42 -24.43 5.21 -28.69
N GLN A 43 -23.38 5.69 -28.01
CA GLN A 43 -22.01 5.58 -28.48
C GLN A 43 -21.32 4.26 -28.10
N LYS A 44 -22.03 3.36 -27.39
CA LYS A 44 -21.51 2.08 -26.89
C LYS A 44 -20.19 2.24 -26.12
N ILE A 45 -20.13 3.25 -25.26
CA ILE A 45 -18.92 3.51 -24.45
C ILE A 45 -18.87 2.47 -23.34
N ASP A 46 -17.91 1.57 -23.45
CA ASP A 46 -17.68 0.45 -22.53
C ASP A 46 -16.40 0.65 -21.71
N GLY A 47 -16.10 -0.29 -20.82
CA GLY A 47 -14.90 -0.22 -19.96
C GLY A 47 -13.57 -0.25 -20.73
N GLN A 48 -13.59 -0.62 -22.02
CA GLN A 48 -12.40 -0.65 -22.88
C GLN A 48 -12.17 0.72 -23.54
N ILE A 49 -13.21 1.33 -24.09
CA ILE A 49 -13.14 2.60 -24.84
C ILE A 49 -13.02 3.80 -23.89
N PHE A 50 -13.68 3.73 -22.74
CA PHE A 50 -13.76 4.83 -21.79
C PHE A 50 -12.42 5.51 -21.44
N PRO A 51 -11.33 4.79 -21.08
CA PRO A 51 -10.07 5.43 -20.73
C PRO A 51 -9.43 6.29 -21.84
N ASP A 52 -9.83 6.13 -23.10
CA ASP A 52 -9.34 6.93 -24.23
C ASP A 52 -10.32 8.05 -24.64
N MET A 53 -11.41 8.21 -23.89
CA MET A 53 -12.35 9.32 -24.06
C MET A 53 -11.77 10.62 -23.49
N THR A 54 -12.14 11.73 -24.12
CA THR A 54 -11.73 13.09 -23.74
C THR A 54 -12.95 13.99 -23.69
N GLU A 55 -12.86 15.14 -23.01
CA GLU A 55 -13.95 16.12 -22.96
C GLU A 55 -14.44 16.46 -24.38
N LYS A 56 -13.50 16.68 -25.31
CA LYS A 56 -13.81 16.98 -26.72
C LYS A 56 -14.57 15.86 -27.43
N LYS A 57 -14.22 14.59 -27.16
CA LYS A 57 -14.93 13.44 -27.75
C LYS A 57 -16.35 13.33 -27.20
N PHE A 58 -16.52 13.43 -25.88
CA PHE A 58 -17.85 13.44 -25.26
C PHE A 58 -18.72 14.59 -25.79
N MET A 59 -18.17 15.79 -25.92
CA MET A 59 -18.90 16.93 -26.49
C MET A 59 -19.29 16.72 -27.95
N LYS A 60 -18.42 16.12 -28.76
CA LYS A 60 -18.74 15.75 -30.15
C LYS A 60 -19.92 14.77 -30.22
N ASP A 61 -20.06 13.91 -29.22
CA ASP A 61 -21.14 12.93 -29.11
C ASP A 61 -22.47 13.53 -28.60
N GLY A 62 -22.49 14.85 -28.35
CA GLY A 62 -23.67 15.59 -27.90
C GLY A 62 -23.74 15.80 -26.39
N MET A 63 -22.70 15.44 -25.64
CA MET A 63 -22.65 15.63 -24.19
C MET A 63 -22.38 17.09 -23.82
N LYS A 64 -23.06 17.58 -22.77
CA LYS A 64 -22.80 18.93 -22.26
C LYS A 64 -21.40 19.00 -21.64
N GLN A 65 -20.82 20.19 -21.65
CA GLN A 65 -19.46 20.45 -21.18
C GLN A 65 -19.21 19.95 -19.74
N ARG A 66 -20.14 20.21 -18.81
CA ARG A 66 -19.98 19.81 -17.40
C ARG A 66 -19.88 18.28 -17.20
N PRO A 67 -20.83 17.46 -17.69
CA PRO A 67 -20.69 15.99 -17.67
C PRO A 67 -19.43 15.50 -18.39
N ALA A 68 -19.08 16.08 -19.53
CA ALA A 68 -17.90 15.71 -20.32
C ALA A 68 -16.59 15.91 -19.54
N ILE A 69 -16.42 17.02 -18.81
CA ILE A 69 -15.26 17.28 -17.95
C ILE A 69 -15.17 16.25 -16.82
N LYS A 70 -16.29 15.92 -16.17
CA LYS A 70 -16.32 14.93 -15.08
C LYS A 70 -15.92 13.55 -15.56
N LEU A 71 -16.48 13.12 -16.70
CA LEU A 71 -16.18 11.82 -17.30
C LEU A 71 -14.74 11.73 -17.79
N GLU A 72 -14.16 12.81 -18.36
CA GLU A 72 -12.73 12.81 -18.72
C GLU A 72 -11.83 12.65 -17.50
N LYS A 73 -12.13 13.32 -16.38
CA LYS A 73 -11.36 13.14 -15.13
C LYS A 73 -11.39 11.68 -14.68
N GLN A 74 -12.56 11.04 -14.74
CA GLN A 74 -12.70 9.63 -14.41
C GLN A 74 -11.98 8.72 -15.41
N ALA A 75 -12.04 9.01 -16.72
CA ALA A 75 -11.30 8.28 -17.73
C ALA A 75 -9.78 8.29 -17.48
N LYS A 76 -9.23 9.43 -17.04
CA LYS A 76 -7.82 9.56 -16.66
C LYS A 76 -7.47 8.70 -15.43
N ILE A 77 -8.29 8.74 -14.38
CA ILE A 77 -8.11 7.91 -13.17
C ILE A 77 -8.18 6.42 -13.54
N PHE A 78 -9.20 6.05 -14.32
CA PHE A 78 -9.44 4.70 -14.79
C PHE A 78 -8.29 4.18 -15.68
N LYS A 79 -7.74 5.04 -16.55
CA LYS A 79 -6.56 4.73 -17.37
C LYS A 79 -5.33 4.47 -16.52
N GLU A 80 -5.14 5.24 -15.45
CA GLU A 80 -4.01 5.05 -14.54
C GLU A 80 -4.18 3.76 -13.72
N GLN A 81 -5.36 3.49 -13.17
CA GLN A 81 -5.65 2.24 -12.44
C GLN A 81 -5.47 1.01 -13.34
N THR A 82 -5.95 1.05 -14.58
CA THR A 82 -5.74 -0.05 -15.54
C THR A 82 -4.28 -0.18 -15.99
N ARG A 83 -3.48 0.90 -15.94
CA ARG A 83 -2.03 0.89 -16.17
C ARG A 83 -1.27 0.30 -14.96
N VAL A 84 -1.74 0.58 -13.75
CA VAL A 84 -1.26 0.01 -12.49
C VAL A 84 -1.53 -1.50 -12.42
N LEU A 85 -2.74 -1.94 -12.78
CA LEU A 85 -3.11 -3.36 -12.95
C LEU A 85 -2.23 -4.06 -14.01
N LYS A 86 -1.99 -3.42 -15.15
CA LYS A 86 -1.05 -3.92 -16.19
C LYS A 86 0.39 -4.07 -15.68
N LYS A 87 0.81 -3.32 -14.64
CA LYS A 87 2.12 -3.48 -13.99
C LYS A 87 2.10 -4.55 -12.89
N GLY A 88 0.93 -4.93 -12.37
CA GLY A 88 0.71 -5.98 -11.39
C GLY A 88 0.72 -7.39 -12.01
N LYS A 89 1.90 -7.86 -12.42
CA LYS A 89 2.12 -9.15 -13.11
C LYS A 89 1.98 -10.38 -12.19
N ILE A 90 0.90 -10.48 -11.42
CA ILE A 90 0.56 -11.63 -10.57
C ILE A 90 -0.82 -12.21 -10.92
N GLU A 91 -1.63 -11.50 -11.73
CA GLU A 91 -3.00 -11.88 -12.11
C GLU A 91 -3.14 -13.33 -12.60
N TYR A 92 -2.19 -13.85 -13.37
CA TYR A 92 -2.19 -15.25 -13.83
C TYR A 92 -2.37 -16.27 -12.69
N PHE A 93 -1.64 -16.09 -11.59
CA PHE A 93 -1.64 -17.05 -10.48
C PHE A 93 -2.90 -16.95 -9.61
N TRP A 94 -3.68 -15.88 -9.78
CA TRP A 94 -4.98 -15.71 -9.13
C TRP A 94 -6.13 -16.19 -10.01
N LEU A 95 -5.98 -16.07 -11.35
CA LEU A 95 -7.03 -16.40 -12.32
C LEU A 95 -7.13 -17.88 -12.65
N PHE A 96 -6.02 -18.62 -12.54
CA PHE A 96 -5.98 -20.04 -12.92
C PHE A 96 -5.71 -20.93 -11.71
N PRO A 97 -6.42 -22.08 -11.57
CA PRO A 97 -6.10 -23.08 -10.57
C PRO A 97 -4.65 -23.56 -10.68
N CYS A 98 -4.01 -23.86 -9.55
CA CYS A 98 -2.58 -24.18 -9.51
C CYS A 98 -2.21 -25.42 -10.36
N GLY A 99 -3.12 -26.37 -10.53
CA GLY A 99 -2.92 -27.54 -11.40
C GLY A 99 -2.66 -27.22 -12.88
N ILE A 100 -3.01 -26.01 -13.35
CA ILE A 100 -2.84 -25.58 -14.74
C ILE A 100 -1.57 -24.71 -14.91
N TRP A 101 -0.92 -24.33 -13.81
CA TRP A 101 0.24 -23.45 -13.86
C TRP A 101 1.39 -24.04 -14.67
N SER A 102 1.78 -23.35 -15.74
CA SER A 102 2.97 -23.68 -16.50
C SER A 102 3.52 -22.44 -17.20
N ILE A 103 4.83 -22.42 -17.45
CA ILE A 103 5.45 -21.30 -18.18
C ILE A 103 4.87 -21.15 -19.60
N ARG A 104 4.45 -22.26 -20.23
CA ARG A 104 3.82 -22.23 -21.56
C ARG A 104 2.43 -21.61 -21.51
N HIS A 105 1.62 -22.01 -20.52
CA HIS A 105 0.28 -21.48 -20.34
C HIS A 105 0.35 -19.99 -19.94
N PHE A 106 1.29 -19.63 -19.06
CA PHE A 106 1.57 -18.25 -18.71
C PHE A 106 1.98 -17.41 -19.92
N ILE A 107 2.89 -17.88 -20.77
CA ILE A 107 3.30 -17.16 -21.99
C ILE A 107 2.13 -17.04 -22.96
N SER A 108 1.38 -18.11 -23.19
CA SER A 108 0.20 -18.12 -24.08
C SER A 108 -0.86 -17.11 -23.62
N TRP A 109 -1.22 -17.17 -22.33
CA TRP A 109 -2.13 -16.22 -21.70
C TRP A 109 -1.59 -14.79 -21.78
N SER A 110 -0.31 -14.59 -21.48
CA SER A 110 0.29 -13.25 -21.49
C SER A 110 0.35 -12.65 -22.90
N ILE A 111 0.64 -13.47 -23.93
CA ILE A 111 0.62 -13.03 -25.33
C ILE A 111 -0.79 -12.63 -25.77
N ASN A 112 -1.80 -13.40 -25.37
CA ASN A 112 -3.20 -13.10 -25.66
C ASN A 112 -3.65 -11.82 -24.94
N MET A 113 -3.30 -11.66 -23.66
CA MET A 113 -3.77 -10.56 -22.82
C MET A 113 -3.01 -9.24 -23.02
N PHE A 114 -1.74 -9.29 -23.40
CA PHE A 114 -0.84 -8.13 -23.41
C PHE A 114 -0.06 -7.94 -24.72
N GLY A 115 -0.20 -8.84 -25.70
CA GLY A 115 0.57 -8.82 -26.95
C GLY A 115 1.94 -9.49 -26.84
N PRO A 116 2.79 -9.42 -27.88
CA PRO A 116 4.10 -10.07 -27.88
C PRO A 116 4.97 -9.61 -26.71
N ILE A 117 5.42 -10.54 -25.89
CA ILE A 117 6.29 -10.28 -24.73
C ILE A 117 7.67 -10.89 -25.02
N GLU A 118 8.73 -10.20 -24.59
CA GLU A 118 10.07 -10.78 -24.62
C GLU A 118 10.12 -12.05 -23.78
N ARG A 119 10.53 -13.17 -24.39
CA ARG A 119 10.55 -14.48 -23.72
C ARG A 119 11.29 -14.46 -22.37
N ASN A 120 12.36 -13.66 -22.27
CA ASN A 120 13.17 -13.52 -21.05
C ASN A 120 12.40 -12.81 -19.93
N GLU A 121 11.54 -11.86 -20.27
CA GLU A 121 10.71 -11.12 -19.31
C GLU A 121 9.61 -12.02 -18.73
N ALA A 122 8.89 -12.76 -19.59
CA ALA A 122 7.85 -13.69 -19.14
C ALA A 122 8.41 -14.78 -18.22
N HIS A 123 9.59 -15.32 -18.55
CA HIS A 123 10.30 -16.26 -17.69
C HIS A 123 10.69 -15.67 -16.34
N THR A 124 11.20 -14.43 -16.34
CA THR A 124 11.61 -13.74 -15.12
C THR A 124 10.42 -13.53 -14.20
N VAL A 125 9.32 -13.01 -14.74
CA VAL A 125 8.07 -12.77 -14.00
C VAL A 125 7.52 -14.08 -13.43
N PHE A 126 7.31 -15.09 -14.28
CA PHE A 126 6.73 -16.36 -13.85
C PHE A 126 7.52 -17.01 -12.71
N TYR A 127 8.85 -17.07 -12.84
CA TYR A 127 9.66 -17.74 -11.82
C TYR A 127 9.92 -16.90 -10.58
N ASN A 128 10.01 -15.57 -10.69
CA ASN A 128 10.11 -14.71 -9.51
C ASN A 128 8.84 -14.81 -8.66
N THR A 129 7.67 -14.86 -9.29
CA THR A 129 6.40 -15.06 -8.59
C THR A 129 6.33 -16.44 -7.91
N LEU A 130 6.83 -17.51 -8.56
CA LEU A 130 6.96 -18.82 -7.90
C LEU A 130 7.93 -18.79 -6.70
N HIS A 131 8.99 -17.98 -6.73
CA HIS A 131 9.87 -17.80 -5.58
C HIS A 131 9.16 -17.10 -4.44
N ILE A 132 8.31 -16.11 -4.72
CA ILE A 132 7.46 -15.45 -3.72
C ILE A 132 6.55 -16.47 -3.03
N PHE A 133 5.82 -17.31 -3.77
CA PHE A 133 4.96 -18.35 -3.17
C PHE A 133 5.74 -19.38 -2.36
N ARG A 134 6.97 -19.75 -2.78
CA ARG A 134 7.81 -20.69 -2.03
C ARG A 134 8.26 -20.11 -0.69
N ASP A 135 8.57 -18.82 -0.67
CA ASP A 135 9.16 -18.14 0.48
C ASP A 135 8.08 -17.55 1.42
N ASP A 136 6.81 -17.54 0.99
CA ASP A 136 5.66 -17.11 1.78
C ASP A 136 5.15 -18.24 2.71
N PRO A 137 5.23 -18.06 4.05
CA PRO A 137 4.79 -19.07 5.02
C PRO A 137 3.28 -19.30 5.05
N LYS A 138 2.48 -18.42 4.41
CA LYS A 138 1.01 -18.54 4.33
C LYS A 138 0.53 -19.33 3.10
N THR A 139 1.44 -19.73 2.21
CA THR A 139 1.08 -20.48 1.00
C THR A 139 0.56 -21.87 1.38
N SER A 140 -0.60 -22.25 0.82
CA SER A 140 -1.19 -23.57 1.10
C SER A 140 -0.27 -24.70 0.64
N GLN A 141 -0.35 -25.85 1.33
CA GLN A 141 0.48 -27.01 1.01
C GLN A 141 0.29 -27.51 -0.43
N GLU A 142 -0.94 -27.43 -0.96
CA GLU A 142 -1.27 -27.74 -2.34
C GLU A 142 -0.51 -26.86 -3.33
N ILE A 143 -0.51 -25.55 -3.10
CA ILE A 143 0.21 -24.57 -3.94
C ILE A 143 1.72 -24.76 -3.79
N LEU A 144 2.23 -24.97 -2.57
CA LEU A 144 3.65 -25.22 -2.32
C LEU A 144 4.17 -26.45 -3.08
N GLU A 145 3.38 -27.52 -3.16
CA GLU A 145 3.75 -28.73 -3.89
C GLU A 145 3.84 -28.47 -5.40
N VAL A 146 2.87 -27.77 -5.97
CA VAL A 146 2.89 -27.34 -7.38
C VAL A 146 4.09 -26.43 -7.66
N VAL A 147 4.35 -25.44 -6.79
CA VAL A 147 5.45 -24.49 -6.91
C VAL A 147 6.80 -25.21 -6.89
N ARG A 148 7.01 -26.14 -5.94
CA ARG A 148 8.23 -26.96 -5.86
C ARG A 148 8.45 -27.74 -7.15
N ASN A 149 7.41 -28.40 -7.66
CA ASN A 149 7.48 -29.16 -8.90
C ASN A 149 7.82 -28.29 -10.12
N LEU A 150 7.26 -27.09 -10.23
CA LEU A 150 7.57 -26.15 -11.31
C LEU A 150 8.98 -25.57 -11.23
N LEU A 151 9.48 -25.30 -10.01
CA LEU A 151 10.86 -24.85 -9.78
C LEU A 151 11.89 -25.96 -10.03
N LEU A 152 11.55 -27.23 -9.76
CA LEU A 152 12.38 -28.38 -10.11
C LEU A 152 12.48 -28.57 -11.63
N LYS A 153 11.37 -28.44 -12.35
CA LYS A 153 11.35 -28.48 -13.83
C LYS A 153 12.24 -27.39 -14.46
N LYS A 154 12.37 -26.21 -13.83
CA LYS A 154 13.33 -25.16 -14.23
C LYS A 154 14.78 -25.63 -14.15
N LYS A 155 15.17 -26.33 -13.06
CA LYS A 155 16.53 -26.87 -12.87
C LYS A 155 16.87 -27.96 -13.87
N VAL A 156 15.92 -28.85 -14.18
CA VAL A 156 16.09 -29.93 -15.16
C VAL A 156 16.26 -29.36 -16.58
N ASN A 157 15.50 -28.34 -16.96
CA ASN A 157 15.65 -27.67 -18.25
C ASN A 157 16.98 -26.92 -18.38
N ARG A 158 17.49 -26.29 -17.31
CA ARG A 158 18.85 -25.73 -17.28
C ARG A 158 19.96 -26.79 -17.45
N LYS A 159 19.76 -28.00 -16.90
CA LYS A 159 20.71 -29.12 -17.07
C LYS A 159 20.65 -29.75 -18.47
N LYS A 160 19.46 -29.85 -19.10
CA LYS A 160 19.33 -30.30 -20.50
C LYS A 160 19.99 -29.35 -21.51
N VAL A 161 20.01 -28.05 -21.23
CA VAL A 161 20.73 -27.04 -22.03
C VAL A 161 22.26 -27.11 -21.81
N ARG A 162 22.72 -27.81 -20.76
CA ARG A 162 24.15 -27.99 -20.42
C ARG A 162 24.58 -29.45 -20.43
N LYS A 163 24.29 -30.20 -21.49
CA LYS A 163 24.99 -31.47 -21.77
C LYS A 163 26.30 -31.16 -22.51
N PRO A 164 27.47 -31.67 -22.09
CA PRO A 164 28.75 -31.28 -22.68
C PRO A 164 29.03 -32.02 -24.00
N LEU A 165 29.54 -31.28 -24.99
CA LEU A 165 30.47 -31.85 -25.97
C LEU A 165 31.76 -32.17 -25.21
N ALA A 166 32.17 -33.44 -25.22
CA ALA A 166 33.44 -33.88 -24.63
C ALA A 166 34.61 -33.62 -25.59
N ASP A 167 35.74 -33.29 -24.95
CA ASP A 167 37.13 -33.57 -25.31
C ASP A 167 37.67 -33.18 -26.69
N ILE A 168 38.56 -32.17 -26.70
CA ILE A 168 39.99 -32.35 -27.09
C ILE A 168 40.86 -31.39 -26.24
N SER A 169 41.51 -31.97 -25.22
CA SER A 169 42.93 -31.92 -24.84
C SER A 169 43.86 -30.72 -25.18
N ASN A 170 44.67 -30.36 -24.16
CA ASN A 170 46.02 -29.72 -24.14
C ASN A 170 46.10 -28.17 -24.29
N GLN A 171 46.95 -27.40 -23.59
CA GLN A 171 48.13 -27.65 -22.74
C GLN A 171 48.52 -26.38 -21.93
N GLN A 172 49.24 -26.57 -20.81
CA GLN A 172 50.23 -25.68 -20.12
C GLN A 172 49.73 -24.43 -19.36
N GLU A 173 49.80 -24.39 -18.02
CA GLU A 173 50.94 -24.04 -17.12
C GLU A 173 51.33 -22.55 -17.14
N GLU A 174 51.02 -21.79 -16.07
CA GLU A 174 52.05 -21.15 -15.23
C GLU A 174 51.48 -20.50 -13.95
N VAL A 175 52.28 -20.60 -12.89
CA VAL A 175 52.08 -20.15 -11.51
C VAL A 175 52.74 -18.79 -11.35
N ILE A 176 52.05 -17.76 -10.81
CA ILE A 176 52.73 -16.65 -10.09
C ILE A 176 51.88 -16.18 -8.89
N GLU A 177 52.60 -15.97 -7.79
CA GLU A 177 52.23 -15.76 -6.40
C GLU A 177 51.47 -14.45 -6.07
N ARG A 178 50.81 -14.47 -4.91
CA ARG A 178 50.35 -13.27 -4.17
C ARG A 178 51.54 -12.52 -3.57
N PRO A 179 51.33 -11.23 -3.23
CA PRO A 179 51.63 -10.83 -1.86
C PRO A 179 50.54 -9.96 -1.21
N VAL A 180 50.36 -10.19 0.10
CA VAL A 180 49.80 -9.26 1.09
C VAL A 180 50.96 -8.96 2.05
N PRO A 181 51.24 -7.69 2.41
CA PRO A 181 50.97 -7.20 3.78
C PRO A 181 50.67 -5.67 3.79
N SER A 182 50.29 -4.93 4.83
CA SER A 182 50.21 -5.09 6.30
C SER A 182 49.46 -3.87 6.87
N LYS A 183 48.88 -4.02 8.06
CA LYS A 183 48.43 -2.95 8.95
C LYS A 183 49.60 -2.10 9.48
N SER A 184 49.34 -0.84 9.82
CA SER A 184 50.05 -0.13 10.89
C SER A 184 49.09 0.81 11.64
N ASP A 185 49.22 0.80 12.96
CA ASP A 185 48.41 1.50 13.96
C ASP A 185 49.07 2.82 14.41
N SER A 186 48.23 3.67 15.05
CA SER A 186 48.55 4.77 15.98
C SER A 186 49.00 6.11 15.33
N LEU A 187 48.55 7.31 15.76
CA LEU A 187 48.32 7.81 17.12
C LEU A 187 47.20 8.88 17.22
N VAL A 188 46.71 8.98 18.46
CA VAL A 188 45.71 9.86 19.10
C VAL A 188 46.01 11.36 18.94
N LEU A 189 44.97 12.19 18.79
CA LEU A 189 44.84 13.52 19.42
C LEU A 189 43.37 14.00 19.52
N SER A 190 42.91 14.12 20.76
CA SER A 190 41.94 15.08 21.33
C SER A 190 40.56 15.32 20.70
N ALA A 191 39.53 14.95 21.48
CA ALA A 191 38.17 15.47 21.40
C ALA A 191 38.10 16.99 21.64
N PRO A 192 36.96 17.61 21.27
CA PRO A 192 36.30 18.54 22.16
C PRO A 192 34.94 18.01 22.60
N VAL A 193 34.78 18.08 23.91
CA VAL A 193 33.57 17.89 24.70
C VAL A 193 32.51 18.93 24.36
N ALA A 194 31.24 18.50 24.44
CA ALA A 194 30.01 19.27 24.65
C ALA A 194 29.56 20.30 23.57
N LYS A 195 28.46 19.95 22.90
CA LYS A 195 27.20 20.69 23.12
C LYS A 195 26.10 19.68 23.43
N LYS A 196 25.90 19.38 24.72
CA LYS A 196 24.57 19.05 25.24
C LYS A 196 23.66 20.16 24.72
N ARG A 197 22.73 19.84 23.82
CA ARG A 197 21.62 20.76 23.55
C ARG A 197 20.83 20.82 24.86
N SER A 198 20.91 21.95 25.55
CA SER A 198 19.98 22.32 26.61
C SER A 198 18.58 22.13 26.03
N ILE A 199 17.82 21.20 26.61
CA ILE A 199 16.39 21.06 26.37
C ILE A 199 15.71 22.09 27.27
N ASP A 200 16.03 23.37 27.05
CA ASP A 200 15.37 24.49 27.73
C ASP A 200 14.35 25.10 26.78
N LYS A 201 13.40 24.26 26.38
CA LYS A 201 12.01 24.63 26.07
C LYS A 201 11.16 23.43 26.45
N VAL A 202 11.11 23.20 27.76
CA VAL A 202 10.00 22.45 28.38
C VAL A 202 8.75 23.26 28.06
N LEU A 203 8.04 22.88 27.01
CA LEU A 203 6.62 23.17 26.97
C LEU A 203 6.03 22.27 28.05
N ASP A 204 5.75 22.87 29.20
CA ASP A 204 4.68 22.41 30.07
C ASP A 204 3.42 22.47 29.20
N ILE A 205 3.07 21.34 28.62
CA ILE A 205 1.73 21.10 28.09
C ILE A 205 0.85 20.99 29.34
N SER A 206 0.57 22.14 29.96
CA SER A 206 -0.67 22.38 30.68
C SER A 206 -1.74 22.67 29.62
N VAL A 207 -1.91 21.76 28.67
CA VAL A 207 -3.06 21.77 27.77
C VAL A 207 -4.10 20.92 28.49
N ASP A 208 -5.25 21.52 28.78
CA ASP A 208 -6.42 20.78 29.24
C ASP A 208 -6.62 19.58 28.31
N ILE A 209 -6.46 18.38 28.84
CA ILE A 209 -6.58 17.13 28.08
C ILE A 209 -7.93 17.18 27.36
N PRO A 210 -7.97 17.04 26.02
CA PRO A 210 -9.24 17.04 25.30
C PRO A 210 -10.18 15.97 25.88
N LEU A 211 -11.35 16.42 26.34
CA LEU A 211 -12.39 15.55 26.86
C LEU A 211 -13.61 15.58 25.95
N ARG A 212 -14.27 14.43 25.84
CA ARG A 212 -15.57 14.29 25.20
C ARG A 212 -16.69 14.85 26.10
N ASN A 213 -17.91 14.90 25.58
CA ASN A 213 -19.08 15.40 26.32
C ASN A 213 -19.38 14.63 27.61
N ASP A 214 -19.03 13.34 27.67
CA ASP A 214 -19.17 12.49 28.85
C ASP A 214 -17.98 12.57 29.81
N ARG A 215 -17.01 13.46 29.54
CA ARG A 215 -15.74 13.65 30.26
C ARG A 215 -14.72 12.52 30.09
N SER A 216 -14.96 11.56 29.20
CA SER A 216 -13.92 10.61 28.77
C SER A 216 -12.86 11.32 27.93
N ILE A 217 -11.65 10.77 27.87
CA ILE A 217 -10.56 11.36 27.09
C ILE A 217 -10.86 11.23 25.60
N ASP A 218 -10.69 12.32 24.85
CA ASP A 218 -10.85 12.32 23.40
C ASP A 218 -9.53 11.95 22.70
N ILE A 219 -9.30 10.64 22.55
CA ILE A 219 -8.10 10.12 21.89
C ILE A 219 -7.96 10.63 20.46
N LEU A 220 -9.06 10.76 19.73
CA LEU A 220 -9.03 11.26 18.36
C LEU A 220 -8.49 12.69 18.30
N GLU A 221 -8.99 13.56 19.18
CA GLU A 221 -8.55 14.95 19.25
C GLU A 221 -7.09 15.06 19.73
N ILE A 222 -6.69 14.24 20.69
CA ILE A 222 -5.28 14.14 21.12
C ILE A 222 -4.37 13.75 19.95
N LEU A 223 -4.77 12.78 19.12
CA LEU A 223 -3.99 12.37 17.95
C LEU A 223 -3.87 13.50 16.92
N LYS A 224 -4.93 14.30 16.71
CA LYS A 224 -4.87 15.47 15.82
C LYS A 224 -3.89 16.54 16.33
N ILE A 225 -3.99 16.88 17.62
CA ILE A 225 -3.08 17.85 18.27
C ILE A 225 -1.64 17.33 18.21
N ALA A 226 -1.42 16.05 18.49
CA ALA A 226 -0.10 15.45 18.43
C ALA A 226 0.52 15.57 17.04
N VAL A 227 -0.22 15.19 15.99
CA VAL A 227 0.23 15.27 14.60
C VAL A 227 0.48 16.71 14.15
N HIS A 228 -0.31 17.66 14.64
CA HIS A 228 -0.09 19.09 14.38
C HIS A 228 1.26 19.58 14.95
N ASP A 229 1.67 19.06 16.11
CA ASP A 229 2.88 19.47 16.84
C ASP A 229 4.15 18.66 16.47
N PHE A 230 4.04 17.73 15.52
CA PHE A 230 5.21 17.02 14.98
C PHE A 230 6.20 18.00 14.34
N ASP A 231 7.48 17.76 14.55
CA ASP A 231 8.55 18.51 13.91
C ASP A 231 8.64 18.07 12.45
N GLN A 232 8.14 18.93 11.56
CA GLN A 232 8.13 18.68 10.12
C GLN A 232 9.53 18.36 9.57
N GLY A 233 10.58 18.95 10.15
CA GLY A 233 11.96 18.70 9.76
C GLY A 233 12.41 17.29 10.13
N ILE A 234 12.06 16.81 11.32
CA ILE A 234 12.32 15.43 11.77
C ILE A 234 11.58 14.45 10.86
N ILE A 235 10.27 14.63 10.64
CA ILE A 235 9.49 13.72 9.79
C ILE A 235 10.00 13.71 8.35
N ALA A 236 10.29 14.87 7.76
CA ALA A 236 10.82 14.97 6.40
C ALA A 236 12.17 14.25 6.24
N LEU A 237 13.02 14.30 7.26
CA LEU A 237 14.29 13.59 7.30
C LEU A 237 14.14 12.08 7.56
N GLY A 238 12.98 11.62 8.04
CA GLY A 238 12.68 10.21 8.30
C GLY A 238 13.01 9.30 7.11
N SER A 239 12.56 9.69 5.90
CA SER A 239 12.83 8.96 4.65
C SER A 239 14.32 8.86 4.26
N SER A 240 15.20 9.62 4.92
CA SER A 240 16.65 9.58 4.71
C SER A 240 17.42 8.94 5.87
N ARG A 241 16.94 9.10 7.11
CA ARG A 241 17.65 8.69 8.34
C ARG A 241 17.08 7.42 8.99
N SER A 242 15.77 7.20 8.90
CA SER A 242 15.09 6.00 9.41
C SER A 242 14.06 5.54 8.40
N TYR A 243 14.53 4.85 7.35
CA TYR A 243 13.72 4.54 6.18
C TYR A 243 13.52 3.06 5.94
N LYS A 244 12.44 2.75 5.25
CA LYS A 244 12.19 1.46 4.59
C LYS A 244 11.74 1.69 3.15
N SER A 245 11.71 0.62 2.36
CA SER A 245 11.20 0.64 0.99
C SER A 245 9.67 0.50 1.03
N SER A 246 8.96 1.30 0.22
CA SER A 246 7.52 1.14 -0.03
C SER A 246 7.19 -0.18 -0.76
N ASN A 247 8.21 -0.88 -1.25
CA ASN A 247 8.10 -2.11 -2.02
C ASN A 247 7.19 -1.90 -3.24
N TYR A 248 6.02 -2.56 -3.27
CA TYR A 248 5.05 -2.49 -4.35
C TYR A 248 3.97 -1.41 -4.14
N LEU A 249 4.03 -0.64 -3.07
CA LEU A 249 3.11 0.47 -2.84
C LEU A 249 3.57 1.71 -3.62
N TYR A 250 2.60 2.42 -4.21
CA TYR A 250 2.81 3.65 -4.95
C TYR A 250 2.96 4.82 -4.01
N VAL A 251 4.07 5.54 -4.13
CA VAL A 251 4.34 6.80 -3.44
C VAL A 251 4.83 7.78 -4.49
N ASN A 252 4.09 8.87 -4.69
CA ASN A 252 4.30 9.81 -5.79
C ASN A 252 4.34 9.11 -7.17
N PHE A 253 3.46 8.13 -7.38
CA PHE A 253 3.35 7.29 -8.58
C PHE A 253 4.56 6.39 -8.87
N GLU A 254 5.46 6.22 -7.90
CA GLU A 254 6.65 5.37 -8.01
C GLU A 254 6.66 4.25 -6.95
N HIS A 255 7.38 3.16 -7.26
CA HIS A 255 7.58 2.02 -6.37
C HIS A 255 8.97 2.07 -5.72
N TYR A 256 9.17 1.27 -4.67
CA TYR A 256 10.44 1.14 -3.94
C TYR A 256 10.97 2.48 -3.41
N ILE A 257 10.07 3.44 -3.18
CA ILE A 257 10.42 4.74 -2.63
C ILE A 257 10.78 4.58 -1.16
N LYS A 258 11.80 5.33 -0.74
CA LYS A 258 12.16 5.43 0.68
C LYS A 258 11.07 6.20 1.43
N VAL A 259 10.47 5.52 2.39
CA VAL A 259 9.45 6.07 3.31
C VAL A 259 9.93 5.92 4.74
N SER A 260 9.42 6.76 5.64
CA SER A 260 9.80 6.73 7.05
C SER A 260 9.35 5.41 7.71
N ARG A 261 10.16 4.90 8.63
CA ARG A 261 9.76 3.79 9.51
C ARG A 261 8.84 4.28 10.61
N GLU A 262 8.08 3.34 11.16
CA GLU A 262 7.23 3.46 12.36
C GLU A 262 7.94 4.22 13.47
N SER A 263 9.18 3.85 13.76
CA SER A 263 10.02 4.47 14.80
C SER A 263 10.16 5.99 14.69
N THR A 264 9.99 6.56 13.48
CA THR A 264 10.05 8.01 13.26
C THR A 264 8.83 8.69 13.87
N TYR A 265 7.66 8.11 13.66
CA TYR A 265 6.40 8.62 14.19
C TYR A 265 6.26 8.28 15.67
N ASP A 266 6.69 7.09 16.10
CA ASP A 266 6.73 6.74 17.53
C ASP A 266 7.53 7.75 18.33
N ALA A 267 8.74 8.12 17.87
CA ALA A 267 9.57 9.08 18.56
C ALA A 267 8.91 10.45 18.71
N GLU A 268 8.17 10.89 17.69
CA GLU A 268 7.42 12.15 17.73
C GLU A 268 6.18 12.07 18.60
N MET A 269 5.46 10.95 18.55
CA MET A 269 4.35 10.66 19.47
C MET A 269 4.82 10.70 20.92
N TYR A 270 5.92 10.03 21.27
CA TYR A 270 6.51 10.07 22.62
C TYR A 270 7.02 11.46 23.02
N ARG A 271 7.45 12.29 22.06
CA ARG A 271 7.91 13.65 22.35
C ARG A 271 6.74 14.56 22.73
N VAL A 272 5.59 14.38 22.07
CA VAL A 272 4.43 15.27 22.22
C VAL A 272 3.47 14.76 23.29
N LEU A 273 3.23 13.44 23.34
CA LEU A 273 2.41 12.80 24.35
C LEU A 273 3.29 12.50 25.58
N LYS A 274 3.02 13.18 26.69
CA LYS A 274 3.61 12.82 27.99
C LYS A 274 2.64 11.88 28.73
N PRO A 275 2.98 10.59 28.91
CA PRO A 275 2.15 9.70 29.70
C PRO A 275 2.41 9.94 31.19
N ASP A 276 1.69 10.91 31.78
CA ASP A 276 1.71 11.13 33.23
C ASP A 276 0.53 10.44 33.95
N SER A 277 -0.25 9.61 33.24
CA SER A 277 -1.37 8.86 33.82
C SER A 277 -0.93 7.47 34.32
N PRO A 278 -1.30 7.07 35.55
CA PRO A 278 -1.09 5.71 36.05
C PRO A 278 -2.04 4.68 35.42
N HIS A 279 -3.03 5.12 34.64
CA HIS A 279 -4.02 4.26 33.98
C HIS A 279 -3.83 4.26 32.47
N LEU A 280 -3.94 3.06 31.85
CA LEU A 280 -3.84 2.91 30.41
C LEU A 280 -5.17 3.31 29.75
N GLU A 281 -5.24 4.54 29.26
CA GLU A 281 -6.43 5.10 28.62
C GLU A 281 -6.64 4.51 27.22
N ALA A 282 -5.56 4.44 26.42
CA ALA A 282 -5.63 3.89 25.08
C ALA A 282 -4.40 3.06 24.71
N LEU A 283 -4.62 2.01 23.95
CA LEU A 283 -3.58 1.26 23.26
C LEU A 283 -3.48 1.78 21.81
N LEU A 284 -2.32 2.35 21.47
CA LEU A 284 -2.02 2.85 20.13
C LEU A 284 -1.06 1.88 19.42
N GLU A 285 -1.53 1.22 18.36
CA GLU A 285 -0.70 0.41 17.47
C GLU A 285 -0.31 1.25 16.25
N LEU A 286 0.95 1.66 16.17
CA LEU A 286 1.44 2.56 15.12
C LEU A 286 2.02 1.78 13.93
N LEU A 287 1.62 2.19 12.73
CA LEU A 287 2.12 1.65 11.46
C LEU A 287 2.56 2.77 10.51
N ALA A 288 3.53 2.47 9.65
CA ALA A 288 4.04 3.40 8.65
C ALA A 288 4.08 2.75 7.27
N THR A 289 3.43 3.30 6.24
CA THR A 289 3.40 2.80 4.85
C THR A 289 3.67 1.29 4.72
N VAL A 290 2.63 0.50 5.00
CA VAL A 290 2.66 -0.96 4.95
C VAL A 290 1.66 -1.46 3.93
N SER A 291 1.83 -2.70 3.48
CA SER A 291 0.85 -3.31 2.61
C SER A 291 -0.46 -3.53 3.32
N ILE A 292 -1.55 -3.60 2.56
CA ILE A 292 -2.87 -3.98 3.09
C ILE A 292 -2.84 -5.34 3.82
N SER A 293 -2.08 -6.31 3.30
CA SER A 293 -1.92 -7.61 3.97
C SER A 293 -1.28 -7.48 5.34
N LYS A 294 -0.29 -6.59 5.47
CA LYS A 294 0.39 -6.33 6.73
C LYS A 294 -0.51 -5.53 7.66
N LEU A 295 -1.19 -4.51 7.17
CA LEU A 295 -2.15 -3.74 7.96
C LEU A 295 -3.26 -4.64 8.54
N ASN A 296 -3.79 -5.57 7.73
CA ASN A 296 -4.77 -6.55 8.19
C ASN A 296 -4.23 -7.49 9.28
N GLU A 297 -2.93 -7.86 9.24
CA GLU A 297 -2.33 -8.63 10.34
C GLU A 297 -2.36 -7.82 11.65
N HIS A 298 -2.12 -6.52 11.60
CA HIS A 298 -2.11 -5.67 12.79
C HIS A 298 -3.51 -5.38 13.33
N PHE A 299 -4.52 -5.27 12.46
CA PHE A 299 -5.93 -5.19 12.88
C PHE A 299 -6.33 -6.38 13.77
N GLU A 300 -5.83 -7.58 13.48
CA GLU A 300 -6.09 -8.77 14.30
C GLU A 300 -5.13 -8.87 15.49
N GLN A 301 -3.85 -8.53 15.29
CA GLN A 301 -2.81 -8.69 16.30
C GLN A 301 -3.03 -7.79 17.52
N VAL A 302 -3.58 -6.58 17.33
CA VAL A 302 -3.77 -5.62 18.42
C VAL A 302 -4.62 -6.19 19.56
N PHE A 303 -5.59 -7.05 19.25
CA PHE A 303 -6.44 -7.72 20.24
C PHE A 303 -5.72 -8.75 21.11
N LYS A 304 -4.53 -9.20 20.73
CA LYS A 304 -3.71 -10.06 21.61
C LYS A 304 -3.18 -9.27 22.82
N TYR A 305 -2.98 -7.97 22.66
CA TYR A 305 -2.52 -7.08 23.73
C TYR A 305 -3.67 -6.65 24.65
N THR A 306 -4.90 -6.58 24.13
CA THR A 306 -6.06 -6.10 24.89
C THR A 306 -6.46 -7.04 26.03
N GLU A 307 -6.24 -8.35 25.85
CA GLU A 307 -6.46 -9.35 26.91
C GLU A 307 -5.56 -9.11 28.13
N GLN A 308 -4.34 -8.62 27.89
CA GLN A 308 -3.33 -8.40 28.93
C GLN A 308 -3.43 -7.01 29.55
N LEU A 309 -3.62 -5.99 28.70
CA LEU A 309 -3.51 -4.59 29.09
C LEU A 309 -4.85 -3.95 29.46
N ARG A 310 -5.97 -4.49 28.97
CA ARG A 310 -7.34 -3.98 29.17
C ARG A 310 -7.44 -2.45 29.00
N PRO A 311 -7.02 -1.89 27.85
CA PRO A 311 -7.15 -0.46 27.58
C PRO A 311 -8.63 -0.07 27.46
N GLN A 312 -8.97 1.20 27.71
CA GLN A 312 -10.34 1.68 27.45
C GLN A 312 -10.60 1.81 25.95
N GLU A 313 -9.60 2.24 25.17
CA GLU A 313 -9.71 2.34 23.71
C GLU A 313 -8.55 1.69 22.97
N ILE A 314 -8.83 1.22 21.76
CA ILE A 314 -7.86 0.54 20.91
C ILE A 314 -7.82 1.25 19.57
N TRP A 315 -6.64 1.75 19.20
CA TRP A 315 -6.45 2.52 17.98
C TRP A 315 -5.35 1.95 17.12
N ILE A 316 -5.64 1.77 15.83
CA ILE A 316 -4.62 1.62 14.80
C ILE A 316 -4.32 3.01 14.24
N VAL A 317 -3.08 3.44 14.39
CA VAL A 317 -2.60 4.75 13.92
C VAL A 317 -1.70 4.51 12.72
N TYR A 318 -2.25 4.66 11.51
CA TYR A 318 -1.53 4.38 10.26
C TYR A 318 -1.06 5.66 9.59
N PHE A 319 0.24 5.93 9.69
CA PHE A 319 0.90 6.96 8.88
C PHE A 319 1.26 6.42 7.51
N SER A 320 0.95 7.14 6.44
CA SER A 320 1.33 6.71 5.10
C SER A 320 1.65 7.84 4.14
N ARG A 321 2.51 7.52 3.18
CA ARG A 321 2.75 8.32 1.98
C ARG A 321 2.18 7.67 0.72
N GLU A 322 1.45 6.57 0.87
CA GLU A 322 0.86 5.86 -0.27
C GLU A 322 -0.22 6.71 -0.94
N ASP A 323 -0.18 6.78 -2.27
CA ASP A 323 -0.97 7.73 -3.06
C ASP A 323 -2.48 7.54 -2.88
N PHE A 324 -2.92 6.30 -2.71
CA PHE A 324 -4.34 5.96 -2.71
C PHE A 324 -4.98 5.95 -1.33
N VAL A 325 -4.20 6.07 -0.23
CA VAL A 325 -4.75 6.03 1.14
C VAL A 325 -5.73 7.15 1.40
N VAL A 326 -5.53 8.32 0.79
CA VAL A 326 -6.45 9.46 0.92
C VAL A 326 -7.80 9.16 0.26
N THR A 327 -7.75 8.66 -0.99
CA THR A 327 -8.96 8.42 -1.80
C THR A 327 -9.66 7.10 -1.47
N ASN A 328 -8.91 6.13 -0.94
CA ASN A 328 -9.38 4.79 -0.61
C ASN A 328 -8.68 4.30 0.68
N PRO A 329 -9.08 4.84 1.85
CA PRO A 329 -8.50 4.43 3.12
C PRO A 329 -8.81 2.97 3.43
N TYR A 330 -7.94 2.34 4.22
CA TYR A 330 -8.05 0.92 4.53
C TYR A 330 -8.80 0.69 5.83
N TRP A 331 -9.94 0.00 5.77
CA TRP A 331 -10.75 -0.24 6.97
C TRP A 331 -10.69 -1.70 7.40
N PRO A 332 -10.70 -1.99 8.71
CA PRO A 332 -10.84 -3.35 9.22
C PRO A 332 -12.23 -3.91 8.85
N CYS A 333 -12.41 -5.24 8.93
CA CYS A 333 -13.72 -5.81 8.69
C CYS A 333 -14.72 -5.42 9.79
N GLU A 334 -16.02 -5.48 9.48
CA GLU A 334 -17.10 -5.08 10.39
C GLU A 334 -17.02 -5.77 11.75
N LYS A 335 -16.66 -7.07 11.78
CA LYS A 335 -16.47 -7.84 13.03
C LYS A 335 -15.41 -7.27 13.97
N LEU A 336 -14.34 -6.67 13.43
CA LEU A 336 -13.31 -6.04 14.26
C LEU A 336 -13.75 -4.65 14.73
N GLN A 337 -14.52 -3.94 13.91
CA GLN A 337 -15.12 -2.65 14.28
C GLN A 337 -16.18 -2.82 15.36
N GLU A 338 -16.98 -3.88 15.32
CA GLU A 338 -17.91 -4.27 16.38
C GLU A 338 -17.21 -4.60 17.70
N ARG A 339 -15.92 -4.95 17.65
CA ARG A 339 -15.05 -5.15 18.82
C ARG A 339 -14.30 -3.87 19.21
N GLU A 340 -14.86 -2.71 18.88
CA GLU A 340 -14.38 -1.38 19.31
C GLU A 340 -12.98 -1.02 18.76
N LEU A 341 -12.56 -1.64 17.64
CA LEU A 341 -11.32 -1.24 16.96
C LEU A 341 -11.49 0.08 16.23
N ASN A 342 -10.84 1.12 16.73
CA ASN A 342 -10.77 2.42 16.08
C ASN A 342 -9.55 2.48 15.14
N VAL A 343 -9.69 3.17 14.01
CA VAL A 343 -8.62 3.30 13.02
C VAL A 343 -8.53 4.74 12.53
N ILE A 344 -7.32 5.28 12.50
CA ILE A 344 -7.01 6.55 11.89
C ILE A 344 -5.85 6.41 10.90
N HIS A 345 -6.04 6.97 9.72
CA HIS A 345 -5.05 7.09 8.67
C HIS A 345 -4.58 8.52 8.60
N PHE A 346 -3.27 8.73 8.69
CA PHE A 346 -2.62 10.01 8.42
C PHE A 346 -1.81 9.89 7.14
N TRP A 347 -2.34 10.44 6.05
CA TRP A 347 -1.55 10.63 4.85
C TRP A 347 -0.73 11.91 4.94
N HIS A 348 0.50 11.90 4.45
CA HIS A 348 1.29 13.12 4.37
C HIS A 348 2.21 13.18 3.15
N ASP A 349 2.55 14.41 2.74
CA ASP A 349 3.57 14.63 1.72
C ASP A 349 5.00 14.41 2.27
N LYS A 350 6.00 14.40 1.39
CA LYS A 350 7.40 14.16 1.78
C LYS A 350 7.92 15.14 2.83
N LYS A 351 7.40 16.38 2.83
CA LYS A 351 7.89 17.46 3.70
C LYS A 351 7.06 17.61 4.97
N PHE A 352 6.04 16.76 5.17
CA PHE A 352 5.07 16.86 6.25
C PHE A 352 4.38 18.23 6.32
N LYS A 353 4.18 18.86 5.16
CA LYS A 353 3.49 20.15 5.04
C LYS A 353 2.00 19.98 4.82
N ASN A 354 1.67 18.96 4.04
CA ASN A 354 0.29 18.57 3.78
C ASN A 354 0.04 17.28 4.54
N VAL A 355 -0.91 17.32 5.49
CA VAL A 355 -1.35 16.14 6.23
C VAL A 355 -2.85 16.04 6.11
N ARG A 356 -3.32 14.86 5.67
CA ARG A 356 -4.74 14.53 5.49
C ARG A 356 -5.06 13.36 6.42
N MET A 357 -6.21 13.39 7.06
CA MET A 357 -6.68 12.33 7.93
C MET A 357 -7.96 11.69 7.42
N SER A 358 -8.07 10.38 7.62
CA SER A 358 -9.33 9.64 7.53
C SER A 358 -9.44 8.77 8.77
N ALA A 359 -10.55 8.80 9.49
CA ALA A 359 -10.75 8.01 10.69
C ALA A 359 -12.10 7.31 10.68
N ARG A 360 -12.12 6.11 11.26
CA ARG A 360 -13.35 5.37 11.57
C ARG A 360 -13.27 4.88 13.01
N PHE A 361 -14.24 5.28 13.82
CA PHE A 361 -14.22 5.08 15.26
C PHE A 361 -15.65 5.06 15.82
N GLN A 362 -15.81 4.58 17.05
CA GLN A 362 -17.08 4.68 17.78
C GLN A 362 -17.10 5.94 18.65
N ASP A 363 -18.22 6.66 18.65
CA ASP A 363 -18.44 7.75 19.59
C ASP A 363 -18.89 7.23 20.97
N VAL A 364 -19.09 8.14 21.93
CA VAL A 364 -19.54 7.83 23.30
C VAL A 364 -20.91 7.14 23.37
N THR A 365 -21.67 7.16 22.29
CA THR A 365 -22.96 6.47 22.18
C THR A 365 -22.84 5.07 21.60
N GLY A 366 -21.62 4.64 21.25
CA GLY A 366 -21.33 3.39 20.55
C GLY A 366 -21.65 3.46 19.05
N LYS A 367 -21.95 4.64 18.51
CA LYS A 367 -22.29 4.81 17.10
C LYS A 367 -21.02 4.98 16.28
N PHE A 368 -20.96 4.29 15.14
CA PHE A 368 -19.86 4.46 14.19
C PHE A 368 -19.88 5.84 13.54
N CYS A 369 -18.73 6.49 13.62
CA CYS A 369 -18.43 7.75 12.99
C CYS A 369 -17.30 7.57 11.97
N GLU A 370 -17.37 8.35 10.89
CA GLU A 370 -16.39 8.33 9.82
C GLU A 370 -16.02 9.76 9.41
N ILE A 371 -14.72 9.99 9.28
CA ILE A 371 -14.12 11.21 8.74
C ILE A 371 -13.27 10.77 7.55
N ILE A 372 -13.49 11.38 6.39
CA ILE A 372 -12.74 11.08 5.17
C ILE A 372 -12.04 12.33 4.70
N ASP A 373 -10.73 12.23 4.47
CA ASP A 373 -9.93 13.23 3.77
C ASP A 373 -10.05 14.64 4.39
N ALA A 374 -9.94 14.73 5.72
CA ALA A 374 -9.91 16.00 6.43
C ALA A 374 -8.48 16.56 6.52
N PRO A 375 -8.24 17.85 6.28
CA PRO A 375 -6.91 18.44 6.47
C PRO A 375 -6.56 18.56 7.96
N ILE A 376 -5.32 18.24 8.32
CA ILE A 376 -4.72 18.55 9.63
C ILE A 376 -3.71 19.70 9.49
N LEU A 377 -2.86 19.63 8.46
CA LEU A 377 -1.90 20.67 8.10
C LEU A 377 -2.11 21.05 6.63
N SER A 378 -2.06 22.35 6.35
CA SER A 378 -2.23 22.94 5.01
C SER A 378 -1.20 24.02 4.73
#